data_AF-A0A3M9MVK4-F1
#
_entry.id   AF-A0A3M9MVK4-F1
#
_cell.length_a   1.000
_cell.length_b   1.000
_cell.length_c   1.000
_cell.angle_alpha   90.00
_cell.angle_beta   90.00
_cell.angle_gamma   90.00
#
_symmetry.space_group_name_H-M   'P 1'
#
loop_
_entity.id
_entity.type
_entity.pdbx_description
1 polymer ?
#
loop_
_entity_poly.entity_id
_entity_poly.type
_entity_poly.pdbx_seq_one_letter_code
_entity_poly.pdbx_strand_id
1 'polypeptide(L)'
;MKAKLLKSSMLIAATAMVFGCNPEAEEVIQPDVLGRSDANPMMEGCETISFNTNKVIRGADGFVTAVMSDQATTPILVTANRKTAAFTFSPKNSANIFDSGQSGPLGNEVDDILTPHKDFGGWGVGDGGRKGKTYANDTALGNVLIVNRTDSPTPAYDSNNGGKLYFDFSGYGSVTMNSITVLDVDSYEQGGKVELRDITGKVLKTVNLAVSGNNGKQIVNLGGTPGVVKMVVTLGTSGQLVGSGAIDDITFNCAPKPPCETITFTRFNRGQDGFVNSVTSDQASTPILVSAFRRTATNVYSKVNAANIFNSAQPTSIGNQVTDILTPHQNFGGGGVGDGGAAGAYVNNTPLGNTLIVNRTADASKAYDNNLGGKIVFDFKAYGTVSLSSLTILDVDDYEAGTKVVLYDATSKVIKEVMMKVSGNNGKQMVDLGGTTGVARMEIILGPNGISPNGTFSGSGAIDNIMFNCVPSM
;
A
#
# COMPACT_ATOMS: atom_id res chain seq x y z
N MET A 1 -85.65 -29.93 -52.12
CA MET A 1 -85.39 -30.81 -50.96
C MET A 1 -84.01 -30.56 -50.41
N LYS A 2 -83.89 -29.70 -49.39
CA LYS A 2 -82.70 -29.52 -48.54
C LYS A 2 -83.21 -29.14 -47.17
N ALA A 3 -83.31 -30.12 -46.26
CA ALA A 3 -83.74 -29.91 -44.90
C ALA A 3 -82.52 -29.91 -43.98
N LYS A 4 -82.35 -28.80 -43.28
CA LYS A 4 -81.35 -28.57 -42.23
C LYS A 4 -81.61 -29.51 -41.07
N LEU A 5 -80.59 -30.20 -40.59
CA LEU A 5 -80.64 -30.98 -39.36
C LEU A 5 -79.97 -30.23 -38.21
N LEU A 6 -80.66 -30.30 -37.08
CA LEU A 6 -80.47 -29.56 -35.85
C LEU A 6 -79.21 -29.94 -35.07
N LYS A 7 -78.77 -28.95 -34.31
CA LYS A 7 -78.08 -28.98 -33.01
C LYS A 7 -78.26 -30.27 -32.19
N SER A 8 -77.14 -30.78 -31.70
CA SER A 8 -76.83 -31.36 -30.36
C SER A 8 -75.35 -31.78 -30.47
N SER A 9 -74.42 -31.48 -29.56
CA SER A 9 -74.42 -31.85 -28.15
C SER A 9 -73.30 -31.09 -27.39
N MET A 10 -73.57 -30.84 -26.11
CA MET A 10 -72.64 -30.42 -25.06
C MET A 10 -71.51 -31.43 -24.80
N LEU A 11 -70.51 -30.95 -24.03
CA LEU A 11 -69.50 -31.68 -23.24
C LEU A 11 -68.28 -32.15 -24.08
N ILE A 12 -67.01 -31.91 -23.75
CA ILE A 12 -66.29 -31.93 -22.47
C ILE A 12 -65.06 -31.02 -22.54
N ALA A 13 -64.66 -30.54 -21.36
CA ALA A 13 -63.56 -29.67 -21.02
C ALA A 13 -62.14 -30.17 -21.36
N ALA A 14 -61.22 -29.19 -21.23
CA ALA A 14 -59.79 -29.31 -20.91
C ALA A 14 -58.82 -29.54 -22.08
N THR A 15 -57.97 -28.54 -22.36
CA THR A 15 -56.52 -28.55 -22.04
C THR A 15 -55.74 -27.62 -22.98
N ALA A 16 -54.72 -26.96 -22.42
CA ALA A 16 -53.60 -26.25 -23.06
C ALA A 16 -53.85 -24.82 -23.57
N MET A 17 -53.61 -23.88 -22.65
CA MET A 17 -53.02 -22.59 -22.97
C MET A 17 -51.57 -22.75 -23.46
N VAL A 18 -51.10 -21.69 -24.11
CA VAL A 18 -49.70 -21.30 -24.39
C VAL A 18 -49.19 -21.63 -25.80
N PHE A 19 -49.52 -20.76 -26.74
CA PHE A 19 -48.54 -20.18 -27.67
C PHE A 19 -48.96 -18.75 -27.98
N GLY A 20 -48.06 -17.80 -27.72
CA GLY A 20 -48.27 -16.39 -27.99
C GLY A 20 -47.00 -15.60 -27.73
N CYS A 21 -46.00 -15.81 -28.59
CA CYS A 21 -44.86 -14.91 -28.71
C CYS A 21 -45.33 -13.52 -29.14
N ASN A 22 -44.87 -12.47 -28.49
CA ASN A 22 -44.59 -11.21 -29.17
C ASN A 22 -43.36 -10.53 -28.52
N PRO A 23 -42.32 -10.19 -29.29
CA PRO A 23 -41.17 -9.43 -28.80
C PRO A 23 -41.44 -7.94 -29.02
N GLU A 24 -41.80 -7.23 -27.95
CA GLU A 24 -41.76 -5.77 -27.95
C GLU A 24 -40.55 -5.31 -27.15
N ALA A 25 -39.87 -4.33 -27.73
CA ALA A 25 -38.59 -3.78 -27.32
C ALA A 25 -38.62 -3.28 -25.87
N GLU A 26 -37.74 -3.84 -25.03
CA GLU A 26 -37.31 -3.19 -23.81
C GLU A 26 -36.50 -1.96 -24.20
N GLU A 27 -37.16 -0.80 -24.18
CA GLU A 27 -36.50 0.48 -24.09
C GLU A 27 -35.80 0.52 -22.73
N VAL A 28 -34.47 0.35 -22.75
CA VAL A 28 -33.60 0.56 -21.59
C VAL A 28 -33.71 2.03 -21.22
N ILE A 29 -34.59 2.35 -20.27
CA ILE A 29 -34.58 3.63 -19.58
C ILE A 29 -33.25 3.66 -18.81
N GLN A 30 -32.26 4.38 -19.35
CA GLN A 30 -31.13 4.82 -18.56
C GLN A 30 -31.69 5.73 -17.47
N PRO A 31 -31.53 5.42 -16.17
CA PRO A 31 -31.85 6.39 -15.15
C PRO A 31 -30.85 7.54 -15.33
N ASP A 32 -31.34 8.70 -15.76
CA ASP A 32 -30.65 9.96 -15.60
C ASP A 32 -30.36 10.12 -14.10
N VAL A 33 -29.10 9.84 -13.74
CA VAL A 33 -28.54 10.10 -12.42
C VAL A 33 -28.42 11.62 -12.26
N LEU A 34 -29.55 12.27 -12.03
CA LEU A 34 -29.62 13.66 -11.56
C LEU A 34 -29.45 13.68 -10.05
N GLY A 35 -28.25 13.31 -9.60
CA GLY A 35 -27.71 13.72 -8.32
C GLY A 35 -26.40 14.42 -8.62
N ARG A 36 -26.36 15.75 -8.49
CA ARG A 36 -25.09 16.49 -8.52
C ARG A 36 -24.18 15.89 -7.46
N SER A 37 -23.24 15.08 -7.90
CA SER A 37 -22.01 14.83 -7.16
C SER A 37 -21.26 16.15 -7.17
N ASP A 38 -21.57 17.02 -6.22
CA ASP A 38 -20.61 18.03 -5.79
C ASP A 38 -19.44 17.21 -5.24
N ALA A 39 -18.52 16.85 -6.15
CA ALA A 39 -17.32 16.12 -5.83
C ALA A 39 -16.57 17.01 -4.84
N ASN A 40 -16.70 16.69 -3.56
CA ASN A 40 -15.84 17.25 -2.54
C ASN A 40 -14.42 17.10 -3.08
N PRO A 41 -13.65 18.19 -3.21
CA PRO A 41 -12.27 18.09 -3.70
C PRO A 41 -11.59 17.05 -2.82
N MET A 42 -11.14 15.94 -3.43
CA MET A 42 -10.54 14.84 -2.68
C MET A 42 -9.36 15.44 -1.91
N MET A 43 -9.53 15.57 -0.59
CA MET A 43 -8.45 16.05 0.26
C MET A 43 -7.32 15.03 0.20
N GLU A 44 -6.08 15.48 0.21
CA GLU A 44 -4.91 14.60 0.25
C GLU A 44 -4.98 13.73 1.52
N GLY A 45 -5.40 12.49 1.36
CA GLY A 45 -5.54 11.54 2.47
C GLY A 45 -6.58 10.47 2.17
N CYS A 46 -6.57 9.41 2.97
CA CYS A 46 -7.71 8.52 3.07
C CYS A 46 -8.70 9.09 4.10
N GLU A 47 -9.97 8.79 3.92
CA GLU A 47 -10.95 8.93 5.00
C GLU A 47 -10.99 7.64 5.81
N THR A 48 -11.08 7.78 7.13
CA THR A 48 -11.14 6.65 8.05
C THR A 48 -12.30 6.81 9.03
N ILE A 49 -13.13 5.77 9.15
CA ILE A 49 -14.03 5.60 10.30
C ILE A 49 -13.24 4.85 11.36
N SER A 50 -12.85 5.56 12.42
CA SER A 50 -12.32 4.99 13.65
C SER A 50 -13.28 5.26 14.81
N PHE A 51 -13.54 4.24 15.62
CA PHE A 51 -14.49 4.35 16.73
C PHE A 51 -13.88 4.95 18.00
N ASN A 52 -12.59 5.30 17.97
CA ASN A 52 -11.89 6.00 19.05
C ASN A 52 -12.25 7.49 19.16
N THR A 53 -12.92 8.02 18.16
CA THR A 53 -13.33 9.42 18.15
C THR A 53 -14.72 9.58 18.78
N ASN A 54 -15.03 10.77 19.30
CA ASN A 54 -16.38 11.12 19.79
C ASN A 54 -17.42 11.25 18.65
N LYS A 55 -17.18 10.66 17.48
CA LYS A 55 -18.01 10.79 16.27
C LYS A 55 -18.94 9.59 16.05
N VAL A 56 -19.43 9.00 17.14
CA VAL A 56 -20.43 7.93 17.11
C VAL A 56 -21.80 8.49 17.50
N ILE A 57 -22.80 8.26 16.67
CA ILE A 57 -24.18 8.70 16.91
C ILE A 57 -24.99 7.50 17.37
N ARG A 58 -25.64 7.63 18.53
CA ARG A 58 -26.48 6.58 19.12
C ARG A 58 -27.96 6.94 19.02
N GLY A 59 -28.79 5.92 18.82
CA GLY A 59 -30.24 6.03 18.88
C GLY A 59 -30.76 6.16 20.31
N ALA A 60 -32.08 6.34 20.45
CA ALA A 60 -32.74 6.41 21.75
C ALA A 60 -32.65 5.11 22.56
N ASP A 61 -32.40 3.98 21.89
CA ASP A 61 -32.12 2.67 22.49
C ASP A 61 -30.66 2.49 22.93
N GLY A 62 -29.82 3.50 22.70
CA GLY A 62 -28.40 3.52 23.05
C GLY A 62 -27.50 2.73 22.08
N PHE A 63 -28.04 2.09 21.04
CA PHE A 63 -27.23 1.44 20.00
C PHE A 63 -26.73 2.46 18.98
N VAL A 64 -25.62 2.14 18.32
CA VAL A 64 -25.02 2.97 17.26
C VAL A 64 -25.94 2.97 16.04
N THR A 65 -26.31 4.15 15.55
CA THR A 65 -27.15 4.32 14.36
C THR A 65 -26.42 5.01 13.22
N ALA A 66 -25.35 5.74 13.52
CA ALA A 66 -24.48 6.33 12.52
C ALA A 66 -23.09 6.63 13.08
N VAL A 67 -22.13 6.83 12.17
CA VAL A 67 -20.75 7.21 12.47
C VAL A 67 -20.28 8.26 11.47
N MET A 68 -19.17 8.93 11.78
CA MET A 68 -18.52 9.86 10.86
C MET A 68 -17.12 9.36 10.55
N SER A 69 -16.60 9.66 9.36
CA SER A 69 -15.16 9.59 9.14
C SER A 69 -14.44 10.73 9.87
N ASP A 70 -13.13 10.63 9.93
CA ASP A 70 -12.22 11.68 10.40
C ASP A 70 -12.37 12.99 9.61
N GLN A 71 -12.73 12.93 8.33
CA GLN A 71 -12.86 14.10 7.44
C GLN A 71 -14.30 14.52 7.13
N ALA A 72 -15.29 13.64 7.33
CA ALA A 72 -16.67 13.89 6.93
C ALA A 72 -17.46 14.78 7.90
N THR A 73 -18.39 15.55 7.33
CA THR A 73 -19.48 16.22 8.04
C THR A 73 -20.84 15.52 7.87
N THR A 74 -20.92 14.51 7.00
CA THR A 74 -22.14 13.75 6.76
C THR A 74 -22.07 12.38 7.45
N PRO A 75 -23.08 12.01 8.27
CA PRO A 75 -23.11 10.71 8.90
C PRO A 75 -23.28 9.55 7.92
N ILE A 76 -22.60 8.45 8.21
CA ILE A 76 -22.74 7.15 7.55
C ILE A 76 -23.62 6.29 8.46
N LEU A 77 -24.76 5.84 7.96
CA LEU A 77 -25.70 5.10 8.80
C LEU A 77 -25.16 3.69 9.07
N VAL A 78 -25.36 3.23 10.30
CA VAL A 78 -24.89 1.93 10.77
C VAL A 78 -26.05 1.14 11.36
N THR A 79 -26.14 -0.12 10.97
CA THR A 79 -27.05 -1.09 11.59
C THR A 79 -26.32 -2.40 11.81
N ALA A 80 -26.54 -3.06 12.94
CA ALA A 80 -26.12 -4.43 13.14
C ALA A 80 -27.32 -5.33 13.40
N ASN A 81 -27.38 -6.46 12.71
CA ASN A 81 -28.44 -7.45 12.88
C ASN A 81 -27.83 -8.73 13.45
N ARG A 82 -28.14 -9.02 14.72
CA ARG A 82 -27.73 -10.25 15.40
C ARG A 82 -28.37 -11.47 14.74
N LYS A 83 -27.60 -12.55 14.56
CA LYS A 83 -28.15 -13.83 14.08
C LYS A 83 -28.96 -14.50 15.21
N THR A 84 -30.19 -14.94 14.92
CA THR A 84 -31.10 -15.56 15.93
C THR A 84 -31.40 -17.02 15.65
N ALA A 85 -31.28 -17.45 14.38
CA ALA A 85 -31.35 -18.84 13.95
C ALA A 85 -30.53 -19.01 12.67
N ALA A 86 -30.40 -20.25 12.19
CA ALA A 86 -29.82 -20.51 10.87
C ALA A 86 -30.53 -19.62 9.81
N PHE A 87 -29.73 -18.84 9.08
CA PHE A 87 -30.19 -17.89 8.04
C PHE A 87 -31.15 -16.79 8.50
N THR A 88 -31.39 -16.64 9.81
CA THR A 88 -32.35 -15.67 10.35
C THR A 88 -31.62 -14.64 11.19
N PHE A 89 -31.94 -13.37 10.93
CA PHE A 89 -31.33 -12.22 11.62
C PHE A 89 -32.42 -11.39 12.29
N SER A 90 -32.14 -10.92 13.50
CA SER A 90 -32.99 -9.95 14.19
C SER A 90 -33.10 -8.68 13.36
N PRO A 91 -34.30 -8.12 13.15
CA PRO A 91 -34.45 -6.80 12.53
C PRO A 91 -34.09 -5.66 13.49
N LYS A 92 -33.90 -5.95 14.78
CA LYS A 92 -33.53 -4.96 15.79
C LYS A 92 -32.04 -4.63 15.67
N ASN A 93 -31.74 -3.33 15.61
CA ASN A 93 -30.37 -2.85 15.62
C ASN A 93 -29.65 -3.29 16.91
N SER A 94 -28.44 -3.81 16.76
CA SER A 94 -27.57 -4.27 17.83
C SER A 94 -26.14 -3.73 17.66
N ALA A 95 -25.93 -2.68 16.86
CA ALA A 95 -24.61 -2.11 16.63
C ALA A 95 -24.12 -1.44 17.91
N ASN A 96 -22.98 -1.84 18.45
CA ASN A 96 -22.48 -1.28 19.71
C ASN A 96 -20.97 -1.08 19.68
N ILE A 97 -20.49 -0.13 20.48
CA ILE A 97 -19.05 0.10 20.66
C ILE A 97 -18.58 -0.67 21.87
N PHE A 98 -17.48 -1.40 21.70
CA PHE A 98 -16.76 -2.11 22.75
C PHE A 98 -15.37 -1.50 22.90
N ASP A 99 -14.95 -1.20 24.13
CA ASP A 99 -13.57 -0.79 24.40
C ASP A 99 -12.69 -2.04 24.46
N SER A 100 -12.06 -2.37 23.33
CA SER A 100 -11.10 -3.47 23.26
C SER A 100 -9.81 -3.19 24.02
N GLY A 101 -9.49 -1.91 24.29
CA GLY A 101 -8.27 -1.50 25.01
C GLY A 101 -8.40 -1.51 26.53
N GLN A 102 -9.56 -1.86 27.06
CA GLN A 102 -9.82 -1.78 28.50
C GLN A 102 -8.91 -2.70 29.33
N SER A 103 -8.72 -2.32 30.59
CA SER A 103 -7.90 -3.08 31.53
C SER A 103 -8.70 -4.17 32.24
N GLY A 104 -8.17 -5.39 32.22
CA GLY A 104 -8.69 -6.53 32.98
C GLY A 104 -9.55 -7.46 32.11
N PRO A 105 -9.64 -8.75 32.48
CA PRO A 105 -10.54 -9.67 31.81
C PRO A 105 -11.98 -9.31 32.16
N LEU A 106 -12.86 -9.35 31.18
CA LEU A 106 -14.30 -9.17 31.39
C LEU A 106 -15.03 -10.51 31.53
N GLY A 107 -14.33 -11.61 31.32
CA GLY A 107 -14.88 -12.95 31.22
C GLY A 107 -14.48 -13.59 29.89
N ASN A 108 -14.52 -14.91 29.85
CA ASN A 108 -14.12 -15.70 28.69
C ASN A 108 -14.96 -15.43 27.43
N GLU A 109 -16.04 -14.67 27.54
CA GLU A 109 -16.94 -14.37 26.43
C GLU A 109 -16.57 -13.17 25.55
N VAL A 110 -15.57 -12.36 25.94
CA VAL A 110 -15.10 -11.20 25.14
C VAL A 110 -13.57 -11.01 25.17
N ASP A 111 -12.85 -11.86 25.91
CA ASP A 111 -11.38 -11.77 26.02
C ASP A 111 -10.68 -11.98 24.65
N ASP A 112 -11.35 -12.61 23.70
CA ASP A 112 -10.90 -12.83 22.33
C ASP A 112 -11.02 -11.59 21.42
N ILE A 113 -11.75 -10.55 21.81
CA ILE A 113 -11.80 -9.28 21.08
C ILE A 113 -11.08 -8.12 21.79
N LEU A 114 -10.41 -8.37 22.91
CA LEU A 114 -9.54 -7.37 23.57
C LEU A 114 -8.24 -7.14 22.78
N THR A 115 -7.70 -5.91 22.83
CA THR A 115 -6.49 -5.50 22.12
C THR A 115 -5.56 -4.68 23.03
N PRO A 116 -4.24 -4.84 22.90
CA PRO A 116 -3.56 -5.89 22.15
C PRO A 116 -3.69 -7.25 22.87
N HIS A 117 -3.16 -8.31 22.24
CA HIS A 117 -2.99 -9.62 22.87
C HIS A 117 -2.03 -9.54 24.07
N LYS A 118 -2.19 -10.43 25.06
CA LYS A 118 -1.37 -10.46 26.29
C LYS A 118 0.13 -10.61 26.08
N ASP A 119 0.55 -11.22 24.97
CA ASP A 119 1.98 -11.33 24.58
C ASP A 119 2.61 -9.95 24.28
N PHE A 120 1.78 -8.93 24.06
CA PHE A 120 2.16 -7.55 23.80
C PHE A 120 1.73 -6.60 24.92
N GLY A 121 1.41 -7.14 26.11
CA GLY A 121 1.07 -6.36 27.30
C GLY A 121 -0.39 -5.94 27.42
N GLY A 122 -1.28 -6.43 26.54
CA GLY A 122 -2.72 -6.21 26.65
C GLY A 122 -3.46 -7.32 27.37
N TRP A 123 -4.79 -7.38 27.20
CA TRP A 123 -5.66 -8.38 27.82
C TRP A 123 -6.27 -9.37 26.82
N GLY A 124 -6.02 -9.20 25.52
CA GLY A 124 -6.46 -10.14 24.48
C GLY A 124 -5.94 -11.56 24.71
N VAL A 125 -6.84 -12.54 24.56
CA VAL A 125 -6.53 -13.97 24.70
C VAL A 125 -6.97 -14.72 23.46
N GLY A 126 -6.03 -15.38 22.81
CA GLY A 126 -6.35 -16.30 21.72
C GLY A 126 -5.12 -16.69 20.90
N ASP A 127 -5.14 -17.88 20.31
CA ASP A 127 -3.97 -18.41 19.61
C ASP A 127 -3.66 -17.66 18.30
N GLY A 128 -4.63 -16.98 17.71
CA GLY A 128 -4.48 -16.15 16.51
C GLY A 128 -3.71 -14.86 16.76
N GLY A 129 -3.96 -14.22 17.91
CA GLY A 129 -3.37 -12.93 18.30
C GLY A 129 -1.94 -13.00 18.86
N ARG A 130 -1.39 -14.19 19.09
CA ARG A 130 -0.06 -14.38 19.75
C ARG A 130 1.11 -13.79 18.98
N LYS A 131 2.19 -13.50 19.71
CA LYS A 131 3.46 -13.05 19.11
C LYS A 131 4.01 -14.08 18.13
N GLY A 132 4.37 -13.62 16.93
CA GLY A 132 4.92 -14.46 15.85
C GLY A 132 3.85 -15.15 14.99
N LYS A 133 2.56 -14.90 15.21
CA LYS A 133 1.48 -15.35 14.33
C LYS A 133 1.29 -14.38 13.16
N THR A 134 0.74 -14.88 12.05
CA THR A 134 0.42 -14.07 10.86
C THR A 134 -0.55 -12.93 11.16
N TYR A 135 -1.49 -13.16 12.08
CA TYR A 135 -2.53 -12.21 12.49
C TYR A 135 -2.33 -11.74 13.92
N ALA A 136 -1.07 -11.54 14.32
CA ALA A 136 -0.72 -11.07 15.65
C ALA A 136 -1.47 -9.77 15.98
N ASN A 137 -2.08 -9.74 17.16
CA ASN A 137 -2.82 -8.59 17.66
C ASN A 137 -1.90 -7.77 18.57
N ASP A 138 -0.98 -7.05 17.96
CA ASP A 138 0.12 -6.32 18.60
C ASP A 138 -0.15 -4.83 18.81
N THR A 139 -1.37 -4.36 18.54
CA THR A 139 -1.74 -2.94 18.60
C THR A 139 -3.01 -2.79 19.42
N ALA A 140 -3.05 -1.80 20.31
CA ALA A 140 -4.29 -1.38 20.95
C ALA A 140 -5.17 -0.66 19.92
N LEU A 141 -6.37 -1.19 19.66
CA LEU A 141 -7.36 -0.56 18.80
C LEU A 141 -8.30 0.36 19.57
N GLY A 142 -8.40 0.22 20.89
CA GLY A 142 -9.34 1.01 21.70
C GLY A 142 -10.78 0.63 21.39
N ASN A 143 -11.61 1.59 21.00
CA ASN A 143 -13.02 1.33 20.68
C ASN A 143 -13.15 0.59 19.33
N VAL A 144 -13.93 -0.48 19.31
CA VAL A 144 -14.27 -1.26 18.10
C VAL A 144 -15.79 -1.43 17.99
N LEU A 145 -16.29 -1.66 16.77
CA LEU A 145 -17.72 -1.91 16.53
C LEU A 145 -18.00 -3.41 16.53
N ILE A 146 -19.02 -3.81 17.29
CA ILE A 146 -19.48 -5.19 17.45
C ILE A 146 -20.96 -5.35 17.10
N VAL A 147 -21.36 -6.60 16.88
CA VAL A 147 -22.78 -7.01 16.93
C VAL A 147 -23.09 -7.41 18.37
N ASN A 148 -23.89 -6.62 19.08
CA ASN A 148 -24.18 -6.85 20.48
C ASN A 148 -25.03 -8.11 20.72
N ARG A 149 -24.67 -8.90 21.74
CA ARG A 149 -25.32 -10.15 22.13
C ARG A 149 -26.71 -9.96 22.71
N THR A 150 -26.93 -8.85 23.40
CA THR A 150 -28.18 -8.59 24.10
C THR A 150 -28.96 -7.45 23.46
N ASP A 151 -30.21 -7.32 23.90
CA ASP A 151 -31.12 -6.27 23.49
C ASP A 151 -30.92 -4.95 24.27
N SER A 152 -29.93 -4.94 25.17
CA SER A 152 -29.43 -3.79 25.93
C SER A 152 -28.04 -3.39 25.44
N PRO A 153 -27.74 -2.09 25.24
CA PRO A 153 -26.40 -1.64 24.86
C PRO A 153 -25.38 -1.77 26.01
N THR A 154 -25.83 -2.14 27.22
CA THR A 154 -24.98 -2.37 28.38
C THR A 154 -25.38 -3.68 29.07
N PRO A 155 -24.45 -4.64 29.26
CA PRO A 155 -23.04 -4.59 28.84
C PRO A 155 -22.86 -4.71 27.31
N ALA A 156 -21.75 -4.17 26.79
CA ALA A 156 -21.36 -4.28 25.39
C ALA A 156 -20.60 -5.59 25.15
N TYR A 157 -21.33 -6.68 24.94
CA TYR A 157 -20.74 -7.99 24.64
C TYR A 157 -21.05 -8.37 23.22
N ASP A 158 -20.06 -8.85 22.48
CA ASP A 158 -20.27 -9.29 21.12
C ASP A 158 -21.07 -10.61 21.09
N SER A 159 -21.81 -10.79 20.02
CA SER A 159 -22.70 -11.93 19.84
C SER A 159 -21.90 -13.10 19.26
N ASN A 160 -21.67 -14.16 20.03
CA ASN A 160 -21.04 -15.41 19.56
C ASN A 160 -21.82 -16.16 18.45
N ASN A 161 -23.04 -15.74 18.13
CA ASN A 161 -23.86 -16.34 17.07
C ASN A 161 -23.63 -15.71 15.68
N GLY A 162 -22.82 -14.67 15.58
CA GLY A 162 -22.59 -13.90 14.37
C GLY A 162 -23.62 -12.82 14.14
N GLY A 163 -23.52 -12.23 12.97
CA GLY A 163 -24.42 -11.17 12.56
C GLY A 163 -23.99 -10.50 11.28
N LYS A 164 -24.71 -9.44 10.95
CA LYS A 164 -24.37 -8.56 9.83
C LYS A 164 -24.26 -7.14 10.31
N LEU A 165 -23.18 -6.48 9.92
CA LEU A 165 -22.99 -5.03 10.06
C LEU A 165 -23.23 -4.40 8.70
N TYR A 166 -24.03 -3.36 8.68
CA TYR A 166 -24.40 -2.60 7.49
C TYR A 166 -23.90 -1.18 7.65
N PHE A 167 -23.21 -0.69 6.63
CA PHE A 167 -22.83 0.72 6.49
C PHE A 167 -23.51 1.26 5.25
N ASP A 168 -24.27 2.33 5.41
CA ASP A 168 -24.98 3.01 4.33
C ASP A 168 -24.37 4.40 4.10
N PHE A 169 -23.68 4.52 2.97
CA PHE A 169 -23.01 5.72 2.49
C PHE A 169 -23.93 6.54 1.57
N SER A 170 -25.21 6.18 1.38
CA SER A 170 -26.10 6.89 0.44
C SER A 170 -26.22 8.38 0.73
N GLY A 171 -26.27 8.78 2.00
CA GLY A 171 -26.23 10.19 2.40
C GLY A 171 -24.87 10.85 2.14
N TYR A 172 -23.79 10.06 2.14
CA TYR A 172 -22.42 10.49 1.89
C TYR A 172 -22.11 10.65 0.39
N GLY A 173 -22.80 9.88 -0.46
CA GLY A 173 -22.43 9.65 -1.87
C GLY A 173 -21.69 8.33 -2.04
N SER A 174 -21.37 7.97 -3.29
CA SER A 174 -20.58 6.76 -3.53
C SER A 174 -19.13 6.97 -3.12
N VAL A 175 -18.52 5.93 -2.52
CA VAL A 175 -17.13 5.94 -2.03
C VAL A 175 -16.28 4.91 -2.75
N THR A 176 -14.95 5.07 -2.62
CA THR A 176 -13.97 4.07 -3.03
C THR A 176 -13.43 3.33 -1.81
N MET A 177 -13.76 2.06 -1.62
CA MET A 177 -13.42 1.30 -0.41
C MET A 177 -12.04 0.65 -0.48
N ASN A 178 -11.17 0.92 0.50
CA ASN A 178 -9.78 0.47 0.50
C ASN A 178 -9.53 -0.69 1.47
N SER A 179 -9.87 -0.54 2.75
CA SER A 179 -9.61 -1.56 3.76
C SER A 179 -10.56 -1.49 4.97
N ILE A 180 -10.54 -2.55 5.76
CA ILE A 180 -11.21 -2.64 7.07
C ILE A 180 -10.37 -3.53 7.99
N THR A 181 -10.24 -3.16 9.26
CA THR A 181 -9.66 -4.02 10.29
C THR A 181 -10.74 -4.92 10.87
N VAL A 182 -10.45 -6.22 10.97
CA VAL A 182 -11.37 -7.22 11.53
C VAL A 182 -10.62 -8.03 12.59
N LEU A 183 -11.27 -8.24 13.73
CA LEU A 183 -10.79 -9.05 14.84
C LEU A 183 -11.56 -10.36 14.92
N ASP A 184 -10.86 -11.39 15.39
CA ASP A 184 -11.44 -12.63 15.90
C ASP A 184 -12.30 -13.36 14.85
N VAL A 185 -11.62 -13.91 13.84
CA VAL A 185 -12.25 -14.79 12.84
C VAL A 185 -11.66 -16.18 13.01
N ASP A 186 -12.32 -17.04 13.76
CA ASP A 186 -11.83 -18.38 14.06
C ASP A 186 -12.26 -19.46 13.05
N SER A 187 -11.85 -20.71 13.29
CA SER A 187 -12.14 -21.81 12.37
C SER A 187 -13.61 -22.17 12.24
N TYR A 188 -14.42 -21.89 13.27
CA TYR A 188 -15.87 -22.13 13.23
C TYR A 188 -16.60 -21.04 12.42
N GLU A 189 -15.91 -19.95 12.11
CA GLU A 189 -16.47 -18.76 11.49
C GLU A 189 -16.12 -18.65 10.00
N GLN A 190 -15.49 -19.71 9.48
CA GLN A 190 -15.14 -19.84 8.08
C GLN A 190 -16.37 -19.57 7.20
N GLY A 191 -16.31 -18.49 6.42
CA GLY A 191 -17.44 -18.01 5.61
C GLY A 191 -17.82 -16.55 5.90
N GLY A 192 -17.22 -15.93 6.92
CA GLY A 192 -17.26 -14.49 7.10
C GLY A 192 -16.80 -13.75 5.84
N LYS A 193 -17.42 -12.61 5.54
CA LYS A 193 -17.17 -11.86 4.30
C LYS A 193 -17.56 -10.38 4.39
N VAL A 194 -16.98 -9.58 3.50
CA VAL A 194 -17.37 -8.20 3.22
C VAL A 194 -17.95 -8.12 1.81
N GLU A 195 -19.19 -7.64 1.68
CA GLU A 195 -19.83 -7.37 0.40
C GLU A 195 -19.94 -5.85 0.19
N LEU A 196 -19.47 -5.37 -0.95
CA LEU A 196 -19.55 -3.98 -1.38
C LEU A 196 -20.60 -3.84 -2.46
N ARG A 197 -21.53 -2.90 -2.31
CA ARG A 197 -22.70 -2.75 -3.18
C ARG A 197 -22.85 -1.34 -3.68
N ASP A 198 -23.33 -1.21 -4.90
CA ASP A 198 -23.70 0.09 -5.49
C ASP A 198 -25.10 0.56 -5.04
N ILE A 199 -25.53 1.70 -5.58
CA ILE A 199 -26.84 2.32 -5.29
C ILE A 199 -28.03 1.43 -5.66
N THR A 200 -27.89 0.51 -6.60
CA THR A 200 -28.94 -0.44 -7.01
C THR A 200 -28.98 -1.69 -6.13
N GLY A 201 -28.03 -1.83 -5.21
CA GLY A 201 -27.85 -3.00 -4.36
C GLY A 201 -27.08 -4.14 -5.03
N LYS A 202 -26.62 -3.97 -6.28
CA LYS A 202 -25.76 -4.94 -6.97
C LYS A 202 -24.42 -5.04 -6.24
N VAL A 203 -23.95 -6.28 -6.06
CA VAL A 203 -22.63 -6.54 -5.47
C VAL A 203 -21.55 -6.18 -6.48
N LEU A 204 -20.71 -5.21 -6.11
CA LEU A 204 -19.51 -4.81 -6.84
C LEU A 204 -18.34 -5.75 -6.54
N LYS A 205 -18.20 -6.14 -5.27
CA LYS A 205 -17.13 -7.03 -4.80
C LYS A 205 -17.53 -7.80 -3.55
N THR A 206 -17.04 -9.02 -3.45
CA THR A 206 -17.09 -9.84 -2.24
C THR A 206 -15.66 -10.21 -1.85
N VAL A 207 -15.29 -9.96 -0.59
CA VAL A 207 -14.01 -10.35 -0.01
C VAL A 207 -14.28 -11.30 1.15
N ASN A 208 -13.77 -12.52 1.07
CA ASN A 208 -13.88 -13.47 2.17
C ASN A 208 -12.87 -13.09 3.26
N LEU A 209 -13.29 -13.18 4.52
CA LEU A 209 -12.42 -13.00 5.67
C LEU A 209 -11.53 -14.24 5.84
N ALA A 210 -10.24 -14.04 6.12
CA ALA A 210 -9.36 -15.15 6.43
C ALA A 210 -9.64 -15.65 7.85
N VAL A 211 -9.43 -16.94 8.10
CA VAL A 211 -9.45 -17.48 9.47
C VAL A 211 -8.19 -16.97 10.20
N SER A 212 -8.35 -15.92 11.00
CA SER A 212 -7.28 -15.32 11.80
C SER A 212 -7.02 -16.07 13.11
N GLY A 213 -7.97 -16.90 13.55
CA GLY A 213 -7.96 -17.58 14.84
C GLY A 213 -8.38 -16.65 15.98
N ASN A 214 -8.60 -17.21 17.17
CA ASN A 214 -9.06 -16.43 18.32
C ASN A 214 -8.12 -15.25 18.60
N ASN A 215 -8.69 -14.06 18.81
CA ASN A 215 -7.95 -12.80 18.99
C ASN A 215 -7.02 -12.41 17.83
N GLY A 216 -7.14 -13.05 16.67
CA GLY A 216 -6.36 -12.70 15.48
C GLY A 216 -6.86 -11.39 14.86
N LYS A 217 -5.93 -10.44 14.65
CA LYS A 217 -6.18 -9.15 13.98
C LYS A 217 -5.78 -9.24 12.51
N GLN A 218 -6.71 -8.92 11.61
CA GLN A 218 -6.43 -8.86 10.17
C GLN A 218 -6.88 -7.54 9.55
N ILE A 219 -6.07 -7.01 8.62
CA ILE A 219 -6.44 -5.89 7.76
C ILE A 219 -6.91 -6.48 6.43
N VAL A 220 -8.18 -6.28 6.10
CA VAL A 220 -8.81 -6.85 4.91
C VAL A 220 -8.71 -5.84 3.78
N ASN A 221 -8.00 -6.21 2.70
CA ASN A 221 -7.89 -5.39 1.50
C ASN A 221 -9.17 -5.47 0.66
N LEU A 222 -9.89 -4.36 0.57
CA LEU A 222 -11.11 -4.19 -0.22
C LEU A 222 -10.80 -3.74 -1.66
N GLY A 223 -9.54 -3.45 -1.96
CA GLY A 223 -8.97 -3.28 -3.30
C GLY A 223 -9.33 -1.99 -4.00
N GLY A 224 -9.61 -0.91 -3.25
CA GLY A 224 -9.94 0.39 -3.82
C GLY A 224 -11.18 0.33 -4.70
N THR A 225 -12.23 -0.36 -4.25
CA THR A 225 -13.43 -0.62 -5.07
C THR A 225 -14.27 0.66 -5.16
N PRO A 226 -14.42 1.29 -6.34
CA PRO A 226 -15.18 2.53 -6.50
C PRO A 226 -16.69 2.27 -6.57
N GLY A 227 -17.49 3.33 -6.36
CA GLY A 227 -18.94 3.29 -6.57
C GLY A 227 -19.73 2.63 -5.42
N VAL A 228 -19.10 2.40 -4.27
CA VAL A 228 -19.74 1.72 -3.13
C VAL A 228 -20.68 2.69 -2.44
N VAL A 229 -21.93 2.30 -2.27
CA VAL A 229 -22.93 3.03 -1.47
C VAL A 229 -23.31 2.23 -0.23
N LYS A 230 -23.08 0.91 -0.23
CA LYS A 230 -23.38 0.06 0.92
C LYS A 230 -22.30 -0.99 1.13
N MET A 231 -21.83 -1.11 2.36
CA MET A 231 -20.97 -2.22 2.79
C MET A 231 -21.75 -3.13 3.74
N VAL A 232 -21.60 -4.44 3.55
CA VAL A 232 -22.17 -5.47 4.43
C VAL A 232 -21.05 -6.37 4.92
N VAL A 233 -20.76 -6.35 6.22
CA VAL A 233 -19.83 -7.29 6.87
C VAL A 233 -20.67 -8.41 7.49
N THR A 234 -20.38 -9.66 7.13
CA THR A 234 -21.00 -10.84 7.74
C THR A 234 -19.97 -11.53 8.61
N LEU A 235 -20.28 -11.66 9.90
CA LEU A 235 -19.46 -12.40 10.87
C LEU A 235 -20.01 -13.82 11.04
N GLY A 236 -19.15 -14.81 10.83
CA GLY A 236 -19.49 -16.23 10.78
C GLY A 236 -20.13 -16.71 9.48
N THR A 237 -20.38 -18.01 9.40
CA THR A 237 -20.95 -18.66 8.22
C THR A 237 -22.48 -18.59 8.17
N SER A 238 -23.04 -18.75 6.98
CA SER A 238 -24.49 -18.87 6.81
C SER A 238 -24.95 -20.27 7.28
N GLY A 239 -26.09 -20.32 7.98
CA GLY A 239 -26.69 -21.58 8.42
C GLY A 239 -26.20 -22.16 9.75
N GLN A 240 -25.19 -21.56 10.39
CA GLN A 240 -24.77 -21.93 11.75
C GLN A 240 -24.81 -20.73 12.70
N LEU A 241 -25.07 -21.00 13.98
CA LEU A 241 -25.05 -20.02 15.08
C LEU A 241 -23.63 -19.91 15.64
N VAL A 242 -22.75 -19.34 14.83
CA VAL A 242 -21.32 -19.10 15.11
C VAL A 242 -20.92 -17.75 14.51
N GLY A 243 -19.93 -17.09 15.10
CA GLY A 243 -19.41 -15.78 14.73
C GLY A 243 -19.32 -14.81 15.91
N SER A 244 -18.24 -14.72 16.64
CA SER A 244 -17.83 -13.50 17.35
C SER A 244 -17.15 -12.54 16.39
N GLY A 245 -16.70 -11.41 16.93
CA GLY A 245 -15.77 -10.53 16.23
C GLY A 245 -16.15 -9.06 16.25
N ALA A 246 -15.16 -8.26 15.88
CA ALA A 246 -15.26 -6.80 15.88
C ALA A 246 -14.61 -6.22 14.63
N ILE A 247 -14.98 -4.99 14.29
CA ILE A 247 -14.36 -4.24 13.20
C ILE A 247 -13.91 -2.86 13.66
N ASP A 248 -12.87 -2.34 13.00
CA ASP A 248 -12.34 -1.00 13.18
C ASP A 248 -11.72 -0.46 11.88
N ASP A 249 -11.33 0.82 11.88
CA ASP A 249 -10.52 1.49 10.86
C ASP A 249 -10.96 1.22 9.41
N ILE A 250 -12.23 1.51 9.12
CA ILE A 250 -12.76 1.41 7.76
C ILE A 250 -12.20 2.58 6.94
N THR A 251 -11.38 2.25 5.95
CA THR A 251 -10.65 3.25 5.15
C THR A 251 -11.21 3.30 3.73
N PHE A 252 -11.53 4.51 3.27
CA PHE A 252 -12.12 4.76 1.96
C PHE A 252 -11.73 6.12 1.38
N ASN A 253 -12.08 6.36 0.12
CA ASN A 253 -11.73 7.56 -0.65
C ASN A 253 -10.25 7.92 -0.60
N CYS A 254 -9.38 6.93 -0.42
CA CYS A 254 -7.96 7.16 -0.59
C CYS A 254 -7.73 7.64 -2.01
N ALA A 255 -7.22 8.87 -2.17
CA ALA A 255 -6.60 9.25 -3.42
C ALA A 255 -5.57 8.16 -3.78
N PRO A 256 -5.53 7.66 -5.03
CA PRO A 256 -4.50 6.72 -5.44
C PRO A 256 -3.16 7.37 -5.10
N LYS A 257 -2.41 6.72 -4.20
CA LYS A 257 -1.08 7.14 -3.80
C LYS A 257 -0.30 7.42 -5.08
N PRO A 258 0.13 8.67 -5.34
CA PRO A 258 0.94 8.93 -6.52
C PRO A 258 2.14 7.98 -6.47
N PRO A 259 2.49 7.34 -7.61
CA PRO A 259 3.65 6.47 -7.65
C PRO A 259 4.87 7.27 -7.18
N CYS A 260 5.82 6.59 -6.53
CA CYS A 260 7.10 7.22 -6.23
C CYS A 260 7.69 7.80 -7.51
N GLU A 261 8.27 8.99 -7.41
CA GLU A 261 9.09 9.53 -8.48
C GLU A 261 10.43 8.80 -8.48
N THR A 262 10.90 8.43 -9.68
CA THR A 262 12.13 7.67 -9.85
C THR A 262 13.04 8.35 -10.88
N ILE A 263 14.31 8.52 -10.53
CA ILE A 263 15.36 8.88 -11.48
C ILE A 263 16.01 7.60 -12.00
N THR A 264 15.78 7.27 -13.27
CA THR A 264 16.35 6.09 -13.98
C THR A 264 17.42 6.46 -15.03
N PHE A 265 17.86 7.73 -15.02
CA PHE A 265 18.86 8.28 -15.95
C PHE A 265 18.55 8.05 -17.45
N THR A 266 17.27 7.87 -17.79
CA THR A 266 16.78 7.83 -19.18
C THR A 266 16.48 9.23 -19.73
N ARG A 267 16.27 10.20 -18.83
CA ARG A 267 15.96 11.60 -19.14
C ARG A 267 17.00 12.52 -18.49
N PHE A 268 17.97 12.98 -19.29
CA PHE A 268 19.06 13.83 -18.83
C PHE A 268 19.47 14.85 -19.89
N ASN A 269 20.07 15.94 -19.45
CA ASN A 269 20.72 16.91 -20.33
C ASN A 269 22.22 16.94 -20.06
N ARG A 270 22.99 17.14 -21.13
CA ARG A 270 24.44 17.35 -21.06
C ARG A 270 24.76 18.85 -21.17
N GLY A 271 25.79 19.28 -20.45
CA GLY A 271 26.37 20.60 -20.58
C GLY A 271 27.19 20.76 -21.86
N GLN A 272 27.75 21.95 -22.07
CA GLN A 272 28.67 22.21 -23.18
C GLN A 272 29.97 21.39 -23.08
N ASP A 273 30.34 20.95 -21.88
CA ASP A 273 31.45 20.05 -21.61
C ASP A 273 31.14 18.58 -21.95
N GLY A 274 29.92 18.29 -22.39
CA GLY A 274 29.44 16.95 -22.72
C GLY A 274 29.09 16.11 -21.49
N PHE A 275 29.35 16.56 -20.26
CA PHE A 275 28.97 15.84 -19.04
C PHE A 275 27.51 16.12 -18.67
N VAL A 276 26.89 15.22 -17.91
CA VAL A 276 25.51 15.39 -17.43
C VAL A 276 25.45 16.57 -16.46
N ASN A 277 24.51 17.48 -16.67
CA ASN A 277 24.30 18.63 -15.77
C ASN A 277 22.94 18.60 -15.07
N SER A 278 21.99 17.83 -15.59
CA SER A 278 20.65 17.70 -15.04
C SER A 278 19.98 16.43 -15.48
N VAL A 279 19.05 15.96 -14.64
CA VAL A 279 18.18 14.81 -14.86
C VAL A 279 16.75 15.19 -14.52
N THR A 280 15.77 14.39 -14.91
CA THR A 280 14.38 14.50 -14.45
C THR A 280 13.91 13.15 -13.93
N SER A 281 12.88 13.15 -13.07
CA SER A 281 12.17 11.92 -12.73
C SER A 281 11.34 11.40 -13.91
N ASP A 282 10.74 10.23 -13.73
CA ASP A 282 9.73 9.65 -14.60
C ASP A 282 8.40 10.43 -14.56
N GLN A 283 8.07 11.12 -13.46
CA GLN A 283 6.79 11.81 -13.27
C GLN A 283 6.82 13.32 -13.57
N ALA A 284 8.00 13.97 -13.57
CA ALA A 284 8.09 15.42 -13.76
C ALA A 284 9.09 15.84 -14.84
N SER A 285 8.93 17.07 -15.33
CA SER A 285 9.84 17.73 -16.27
C SER A 285 10.79 18.72 -15.58
N THR A 286 10.58 19.00 -14.29
CA THR A 286 11.43 19.91 -13.52
C THR A 286 12.84 19.33 -13.40
N PRO A 287 13.88 20.07 -13.81
CA PRO A 287 15.25 19.57 -13.77
C PRO A 287 15.77 19.49 -12.35
N ILE A 288 16.46 18.38 -12.05
CA ILE A 288 17.28 18.19 -10.86
C ILE A 288 18.73 18.35 -11.32
N LEU A 289 19.46 19.32 -10.77
CA LEU A 289 20.83 19.56 -11.20
C LEU A 289 21.73 18.46 -10.63
N VAL A 290 22.65 17.98 -11.47
CA VAL A 290 23.58 16.91 -11.13
C VAL A 290 25.00 17.39 -11.38
N SER A 291 25.89 17.07 -10.46
CA SER A 291 27.33 17.23 -10.65
C SER A 291 28.07 16.07 -10.03
N ALA A 292 29.16 15.65 -10.65
CA ALA A 292 30.07 14.67 -10.06
C ALA A 292 31.50 15.20 -10.06
N PHE A 293 32.25 14.88 -9.03
CA PHE A 293 33.59 15.41 -8.80
C PHE A 293 34.55 14.27 -8.50
N ARG A 294 35.62 14.17 -9.29
CA ARG A 294 36.68 13.17 -9.10
C ARG A 294 37.40 13.45 -7.78
N ARG A 295 37.74 12.41 -7.03
CA ARG A 295 38.65 12.57 -5.90
C ARG A 295 40.08 12.79 -6.41
N THR A 296 40.80 13.75 -5.81
CA THR A 296 42.18 14.12 -6.18
C THR A 296 43.17 13.98 -5.03
N ALA A 297 42.67 14.08 -3.80
CA ALA A 297 43.38 13.71 -2.57
C ALA A 297 42.36 13.33 -1.49
N THR A 298 42.81 12.98 -0.28
CA THR A 298 41.94 12.67 0.86
C THR A 298 40.99 13.83 1.13
N ASN A 299 39.68 13.59 0.96
CA ASN A 299 38.61 14.59 1.09
C ASN A 299 38.74 15.82 0.18
N VAL A 300 39.57 15.74 -0.88
CA VAL A 300 39.72 16.81 -1.88
C VAL A 300 39.16 16.33 -3.21
N TYR A 301 38.19 17.06 -3.72
CA TYR A 301 37.48 16.75 -4.96
C TYR A 301 37.78 17.80 -6.04
N SER A 302 37.82 17.38 -7.30
CA SER A 302 37.96 18.27 -8.44
C SER A 302 36.82 19.28 -8.48
N LYS A 303 37.05 20.47 -9.05
CA LYS A 303 35.99 21.46 -9.30
C LYS A 303 35.30 21.28 -10.66
N VAL A 304 35.84 20.42 -11.50
CA VAL A 304 35.32 20.12 -12.84
C VAL A 304 34.28 19.02 -12.74
N ASN A 305 33.12 19.23 -13.39
CA ASN A 305 32.08 18.22 -13.47
C ASN A 305 32.59 16.97 -14.22
N ALA A 306 32.17 15.81 -13.74
CA ALA A 306 32.52 14.51 -14.26
C ALA A 306 31.30 13.57 -14.30
N ALA A 307 30.09 14.09 -14.13
CA ALA A 307 28.89 13.25 -14.12
C ALA A 307 28.65 12.66 -15.52
N ASN A 308 28.62 11.34 -15.64
CA ASN A 308 28.39 10.68 -16.92
C ASN A 308 27.41 9.52 -16.78
N ILE A 309 26.70 9.21 -17.86
CA ILE A 309 25.82 8.06 -17.93
C ILE A 309 26.57 6.89 -18.54
N PHE A 310 26.54 5.76 -17.85
CA PHE A 310 27.06 4.47 -18.30
C PHE A 310 25.90 3.51 -18.51
N ASN A 311 25.82 2.87 -19.68
CA ASN A 311 24.87 1.79 -19.90
C ASN A 311 25.42 0.50 -19.29
N SER A 312 24.97 0.16 -18.09
CA SER A 312 25.38 -1.05 -17.38
C SER A 312 24.79 -2.32 -18.00
N ALA A 313 23.72 -2.23 -18.81
CA ALA A 313 23.06 -3.39 -19.42
C ALA A 313 23.78 -3.94 -20.67
N GLN A 314 24.92 -3.39 -21.05
CA GLN A 314 25.64 -3.87 -22.23
C GLN A 314 26.23 -5.28 -22.01
N PRO A 315 26.18 -6.17 -23.02
CA PRO A 315 26.53 -7.58 -22.88
C PRO A 315 28.05 -7.83 -22.80
N THR A 316 28.86 -6.87 -23.25
CA THR A 316 30.32 -6.98 -23.29
C THR A 316 30.97 -5.72 -22.74
N SER A 317 32.12 -5.89 -22.07
CA SER A 317 32.87 -4.78 -21.49
C SER A 317 33.45 -3.86 -22.57
N ILE A 318 33.39 -2.54 -22.37
CA ILE A 318 34.11 -1.55 -23.18
C ILE A 318 35.58 -1.47 -22.73
N GLY A 319 36.25 -2.62 -22.68
CA GLY A 319 37.57 -2.80 -22.06
C GLY A 319 37.49 -3.28 -20.61
N ASN A 320 38.64 -3.68 -20.06
CA ASN A 320 38.79 -4.31 -18.74
C ASN A 320 38.58 -3.37 -17.53
N GLN A 321 38.04 -2.16 -17.74
CA GLN A 321 38.05 -1.09 -16.73
C GLN A 321 36.67 -0.78 -16.13
N VAL A 322 35.60 -1.47 -16.54
CA VAL A 322 34.21 -1.19 -16.13
C VAL A 322 33.37 -2.46 -15.93
N THR A 323 34.02 -3.63 -15.84
CA THR A 323 33.31 -4.93 -15.74
C THR A 323 32.57 -5.09 -14.41
N ASP A 324 33.05 -4.42 -13.39
CA ASP A 324 32.54 -4.35 -12.02
C ASP A 324 31.24 -3.55 -11.89
N ILE A 325 30.89 -2.69 -12.86
CA ILE A 325 29.64 -1.91 -12.85
C ILE A 325 28.62 -2.34 -13.92
N LEU A 326 28.86 -3.45 -14.63
CA LEU A 326 27.90 -4.03 -15.58
C LEU A 326 26.79 -4.82 -14.87
N THR A 327 25.62 -4.89 -15.48
CA THR A 327 24.43 -5.54 -14.94
C THR A 327 23.66 -6.31 -16.01
N PRO A 328 23.10 -7.49 -15.74
CA PRO A 328 23.36 -8.26 -14.53
C PRO A 328 24.80 -8.82 -14.53
N HIS A 329 25.18 -9.49 -13.44
CA HIS A 329 26.39 -10.29 -13.34
C HIS A 329 26.37 -11.45 -14.36
N GLN A 330 27.55 -11.93 -14.76
CA GLN A 330 27.72 -12.99 -15.76
C GLN A 330 27.02 -14.31 -15.42
N ASN A 331 26.85 -14.62 -14.14
CA ASN A 331 26.07 -15.79 -13.67
C ASN A 331 24.58 -15.70 -14.06
N PHE A 332 24.09 -14.52 -14.43
CA PHE A 332 22.70 -14.27 -14.84
C PHE A 332 22.61 -13.74 -16.27
N GLY A 333 23.63 -14.01 -17.10
CA GLY A 333 23.63 -13.70 -18.53
C GLY A 333 24.01 -12.27 -18.91
N GLY A 334 24.57 -11.48 -17.98
CA GLY A 334 25.06 -10.13 -18.27
C GLY A 334 26.59 -10.03 -18.34
N GLY A 335 27.12 -8.82 -18.44
CA GLY A 335 28.57 -8.57 -18.53
C GLY A 335 29.26 -8.31 -17.18
N GLY A 336 28.52 -8.25 -16.07
CA GLY A 336 29.06 -7.95 -14.73
C GLY A 336 30.00 -9.03 -14.22
N VAL A 337 31.14 -8.63 -13.65
CA VAL A 337 32.15 -9.54 -13.09
C VAL A 337 32.50 -9.09 -11.68
N GLY A 338 32.32 -9.97 -10.70
CA GLY A 338 32.74 -9.72 -9.32
C GLY A 338 32.01 -10.63 -8.32
N ASP A 339 32.71 -11.01 -7.24
CA ASP A 339 32.19 -11.98 -6.27
C ASP A 339 30.93 -11.47 -5.54
N GLY A 340 30.80 -10.16 -5.33
CA GLY A 340 29.63 -9.55 -4.68
C GLY A 340 28.35 -9.66 -5.50
N GLY A 341 28.47 -9.54 -6.83
CA GLY A 341 27.35 -9.66 -7.76
C GLY A 341 26.94 -11.11 -8.07
N ALA A 342 27.81 -12.07 -7.79
CA ALA A 342 27.68 -13.47 -8.21
C ALA A 342 26.58 -14.26 -7.48
N ALA A 343 26.37 -13.99 -6.18
CA ALA A 343 25.39 -14.66 -5.31
C ALA A 343 25.18 -13.87 -4.00
N GLY A 344 24.27 -14.35 -3.14
CA GLY A 344 24.09 -13.80 -1.79
C GLY A 344 23.17 -12.58 -1.70
N ALA A 345 23.33 -11.78 -0.64
CA ALA A 345 22.42 -10.67 -0.32
C ALA A 345 22.52 -9.48 -1.29
N TYR A 346 23.63 -9.37 -2.02
CA TYR A 346 23.89 -8.27 -2.96
C TYR A 346 23.98 -8.75 -4.41
N VAL A 347 23.31 -9.86 -4.70
CA VAL A 347 23.30 -10.46 -6.03
C VAL A 347 22.85 -9.46 -7.10
N ASN A 348 23.64 -9.35 -8.16
CA ASN A 348 23.37 -8.46 -9.28
C ASN A 348 22.70 -9.24 -10.42
N ASN A 349 21.45 -9.64 -10.23
CA ASN A 349 20.69 -10.47 -11.18
C ASN A 349 19.67 -9.69 -12.03
N THR A 350 19.75 -8.35 -12.06
CA THR A 350 18.79 -7.51 -12.78
C THR A 350 19.53 -6.47 -13.62
N PRO A 351 19.21 -6.30 -14.91
CA PRO A 351 19.75 -5.20 -15.69
C PRO A 351 19.22 -3.85 -15.15
N LEU A 352 20.10 -2.88 -14.95
CA LEU A 352 19.73 -1.51 -14.53
C LEU A 352 19.61 -0.54 -15.72
N GLY A 353 20.32 -0.81 -16.82
CA GLY A 353 20.29 0.08 -17.99
C GLY A 353 21.22 1.28 -17.79
N ASN A 354 20.68 2.50 -17.77
CA ASN A 354 21.50 3.70 -17.61
C ASN A 354 21.78 3.97 -16.13
N THR A 355 23.06 4.07 -15.79
CA THR A 355 23.53 4.37 -14.44
C THR A 355 24.37 5.64 -14.44
N LEU A 356 24.38 6.38 -13.32
CA LEU A 356 25.22 7.57 -13.15
C LEU A 356 26.53 7.19 -12.48
N ILE A 357 27.64 7.65 -13.07
CA ILE A 357 29.00 7.42 -12.58
C ILE A 357 29.78 8.73 -12.40
N VAL A 358 30.85 8.67 -11.62
CA VAL A 358 31.93 9.68 -11.65
C VAL A 358 32.89 9.29 -12.76
N ASN A 359 32.95 10.05 -13.85
CA ASN A 359 33.81 9.71 -14.99
C ASN A 359 35.29 9.89 -14.66
N ARG A 360 36.13 8.92 -14.98
CA ARG A 360 37.60 8.96 -14.80
C ARG A 360 38.28 9.95 -15.72
N THR A 361 37.84 10.03 -16.98
CA THR A 361 38.50 10.81 -18.04
C THR A 361 37.83 12.16 -18.25
N ALA A 362 38.55 13.13 -18.81
CA ALA A 362 37.98 14.42 -19.23
C ALA A 362 37.14 14.32 -20.52
N ASP A 363 37.14 13.16 -21.19
CA ASP A 363 36.37 12.91 -22.41
C ASP A 363 35.01 12.30 -22.03
N ALA A 364 33.95 13.10 -22.13
CA ALA A 364 32.59 12.67 -21.79
C ALA A 364 32.03 11.58 -22.72
N SER A 365 32.63 11.35 -23.89
CA SER A 365 32.25 10.25 -24.78
C SER A 365 32.70 8.88 -24.24
N LYS A 366 33.63 8.87 -23.28
CA LYS A 366 34.15 7.68 -22.62
C LYS A 366 33.62 7.61 -21.20
N ALA A 367 32.57 6.81 -20.99
CA ALA A 367 31.95 6.56 -19.69
C ALA A 367 32.73 5.48 -18.92
N TYR A 368 33.89 5.84 -18.38
CA TYR A 368 34.68 4.98 -17.48
C TYR A 368 34.54 5.51 -16.06
N ASP A 369 34.12 4.70 -15.11
CA ASP A 369 34.01 5.10 -13.73
C ASP A 369 35.38 5.36 -13.09
N ASN A 370 35.41 6.23 -12.09
CA ASN A 370 36.64 6.68 -11.46
C ASN A 370 36.98 5.81 -10.25
N ASN A 371 37.85 4.83 -10.43
CA ASN A 371 38.31 3.92 -9.37
C ASN A 371 38.99 4.60 -8.16
N LEU A 372 39.22 5.91 -8.18
CA LEU A 372 39.75 6.67 -7.03
C LEU A 372 38.65 7.24 -6.12
N GLY A 373 37.38 6.99 -6.39
CA GLY A 373 36.28 7.62 -5.65
C GLY A 373 35.80 8.91 -6.29
N GLY A 374 34.86 9.52 -5.60
CA GLY A 374 34.34 10.81 -6.00
C GLY A 374 33.16 11.23 -5.15
N LYS A 375 32.55 12.34 -5.57
CA LYS A 375 31.35 12.86 -4.95
C LYS A 375 30.34 13.17 -6.04
N ILE A 376 29.14 12.63 -5.91
CA ILE A 376 27.99 12.98 -6.76
C ILE A 376 27.06 13.86 -5.94
N VAL A 377 26.54 14.92 -6.55
CA VAL A 377 25.66 15.90 -5.92
C VAL A 377 24.40 16.03 -6.75
N PHE A 378 23.25 15.87 -6.11
CA PHE A 378 21.93 16.19 -6.65
C PHE A 378 21.40 17.44 -5.92
N ASP A 379 21.02 18.45 -6.68
CA ASP A 379 20.39 19.67 -6.18
C ASP A 379 18.93 19.71 -6.64
N PHE A 380 18.03 19.58 -5.67
CA PHE A 380 16.58 19.56 -5.85
C PHE A 380 15.97 20.96 -5.74
N LYS A 381 16.76 22.03 -5.59
CA LYS A 381 16.23 23.38 -5.33
C LYS A 381 15.19 23.87 -6.33
N ALA A 382 15.34 23.53 -7.62
CA ALA A 382 14.34 23.86 -8.65
C ALA A 382 13.03 23.06 -8.49
N TYR A 383 13.12 21.89 -7.87
CA TYR A 383 12.03 20.99 -7.49
C TYR A 383 11.35 21.40 -6.17
N GLY A 384 12.06 22.13 -5.31
CA GLY A 384 11.69 22.38 -3.92
C GLY A 384 12.41 21.43 -2.96
N THR A 385 11.78 21.09 -1.84
CA THR A 385 12.27 20.01 -0.97
C THR A 385 11.52 18.72 -1.29
N VAL A 386 12.22 17.58 -1.29
CA VAL A 386 11.66 16.26 -1.57
C VAL A 386 11.69 15.34 -0.34
N SER A 387 10.96 14.23 -0.41
CA SER A 387 11.12 13.09 0.50
C SER A 387 11.91 11.97 -0.17
N LEU A 388 13.08 11.59 0.35
CA LEU A 388 13.92 10.53 -0.25
C LEU A 388 13.71 9.18 0.42
N SER A 389 13.32 8.18 -0.38
CA SER A 389 13.02 6.83 0.09
C SER A 389 14.18 5.87 -0.06
N SER A 390 14.76 5.76 -1.26
CA SER A 390 15.85 4.83 -1.52
C SER A 390 16.66 5.22 -2.76
N LEU A 391 17.81 4.57 -2.93
CA LEU A 391 18.54 4.52 -4.19
C LEU A 391 19.17 3.15 -4.41
N THR A 392 19.49 2.81 -5.65
CA THR A 392 20.30 1.63 -5.97
C THR A 392 21.74 2.06 -6.18
N ILE A 393 22.69 1.31 -5.60
CA ILE A 393 24.12 1.47 -5.86
C ILE A 393 24.76 0.13 -6.21
N LEU A 394 25.73 0.18 -7.12
CA LEU A 394 26.59 -0.93 -7.51
C LEU A 394 28.01 -0.72 -6.99
N ASP A 395 28.68 -1.85 -6.77
CA ASP A 395 30.14 -1.92 -6.62
C ASP A 395 30.66 -1.12 -5.43
N VAL A 396 30.36 -1.62 -4.23
CA VAL A 396 30.92 -1.11 -2.97
C VAL A 396 31.76 -2.21 -2.33
N ASP A 397 33.07 -2.14 -2.53
CA ASP A 397 34.06 -3.11 -2.05
C ASP A 397 34.52 -2.87 -0.60
N ASP A 398 35.22 -3.86 -0.02
CA ASP A 398 35.76 -3.78 1.34
C ASP A 398 36.70 -2.57 1.53
N TYR A 399 37.50 -2.25 0.50
CA TYR A 399 38.38 -1.08 0.53
C TYR A 399 37.65 0.25 0.31
N GLU A 400 36.35 0.20 0.01
CA GLU A 400 35.46 1.36 -0.16
C GLU A 400 34.55 1.55 1.06
N ALA A 401 34.74 0.73 2.10
CA ALA A 401 34.09 0.90 3.39
C ALA A 401 34.20 2.36 3.85
N GLY A 402 33.06 3.03 3.97
CA GLY A 402 33.00 4.48 4.19
C GLY A 402 32.16 5.23 3.16
N THR A 403 31.79 4.58 2.04
CA THR A 403 30.81 5.11 1.09
C THR A 403 29.50 5.46 1.81
N LYS A 404 28.94 6.64 1.51
CA LYS A 404 27.76 7.16 2.22
C LYS A 404 26.90 8.10 1.39
N VAL A 405 25.65 8.25 1.82
CA VAL A 405 24.71 9.27 1.36
C VAL A 405 24.54 10.32 2.46
N VAL A 406 24.62 11.60 2.11
CA VAL A 406 24.38 12.72 3.01
C VAL A 406 23.25 13.58 2.45
N LEU A 407 22.20 13.77 3.24
CA LEU A 407 21.01 14.52 2.88
C LEU A 407 21.02 15.87 3.59
N TYR A 408 20.76 16.93 2.86
CA TYR A 408 20.78 18.30 3.35
C TYR A 408 19.44 18.99 3.14
N ASP A 409 19.06 19.86 4.08
CA ASP A 409 17.92 20.76 3.93
C ASP A 409 18.25 21.97 3.04
N ALA A 410 17.25 22.84 2.83
CA ALA A 410 17.39 24.06 2.03
C ALA A 410 18.41 25.08 2.60
N THR A 411 18.81 24.94 3.86
CA THR A 411 19.84 25.76 4.53
C THR A 411 21.23 25.13 4.48
N SER A 412 21.38 24.00 3.78
CA SER A 412 22.60 23.19 3.74
C SER A 412 22.98 22.54 5.07
N LYS A 413 22.03 22.39 6.02
CA LYS A 413 22.25 21.58 7.22
C LYS A 413 22.01 20.11 6.90
N VAL A 414 22.88 19.23 7.43
CA VAL A 414 22.71 17.78 7.30
C VAL A 414 21.47 17.34 8.08
N ILE A 415 20.55 16.67 7.39
CA ILE A 415 19.35 16.04 7.97
C ILE A 415 19.65 14.60 8.34
N LYS A 416 20.31 13.86 7.44
CA LYS A 416 20.58 12.43 7.59
C LYS A 416 21.88 12.04 6.88
N GLU A 417 22.59 11.11 7.48
CA GLU A 417 23.73 10.42 6.89
C GLU A 417 23.45 8.91 6.92
N VAL A 418 23.65 8.23 5.79
CA VAL A 418 23.42 6.79 5.64
C VAL A 418 24.70 6.15 5.11
N MET A 419 25.31 5.28 5.92
CA MET A 419 26.46 4.47 5.51
C MET A 419 25.99 3.32 4.63
N MET A 420 26.67 3.11 3.50
CA MET A 420 26.40 1.98 2.64
C MET A 420 27.08 0.73 3.16
N LYS A 421 26.50 -0.44 2.91
CA LYS A 421 27.12 -1.71 3.28
C LYS A 421 28.17 -2.06 2.24
N VAL A 422 29.19 -2.82 2.63
CA VAL A 422 30.08 -3.44 1.65
C VAL A 422 29.29 -4.53 0.93
N SER A 423 29.07 -4.34 -0.37
CA SER A 423 28.39 -5.31 -1.22
C SER A 423 29.36 -6.25 -1.95
N GLY A 424 30.65 -5.90 -1.98
CA GLY A 424 31.68 -6.54 -2.78
C GLY A 424 31.59 -6.16 -4.26
N ASN A 425 32.59 -6.61 -5.01
CA ASN A 425 32.78 -6.29 -6.42
C ASN A 425 31.55 -6.70 -7.23
N ASN A 426 31.03 -5.78 -8.04
CA ASN A 426 29.79 -5.94 -8.81
C ASN A 426 28.52 -6.21 -7.97
N GLY A 427 28.62 -6.09 -6.64
CA GLY A 427 27.48 -6.24 -5.73
C GLY A 427 26.48 -5.11 -5.94
N LYS A 428 25.19 -5.45 -5.99
CA LYS A 428 24.07 -4.51 -6.11
C LYS A 428 23.35 -4.42 -4.78
N GLN A 429 23.14 -3.20 -4.27
CA GLN A 429 22.34 -2.98 -3.07
C GLN A 429 21.35 -1.83 -3.24
N MET A 430 20.22 -1.94 -2.54
CA MET A 430 19.30 -0.83 -2.33
C MET A 430 19.63 -0.18 -1.00
N VAL A 431 19.88 1.12 -1.02
CA VAL A 431 20.15 1.94 0.16
C VAL A 431 18.84 2.57 0.61
N ASP A 432 18.36 2.20 1.79
CA ASP A 432 17.18 2.79 2.41
C ASP A 432 17.51 4.16 3.01
N LEU A 433 16.86 5.19 2.48
CA LEU A 433 16.96 6.58 2.93
C LEU A 433 15.83 6.93 3.90
N GLY A 434 14.89 6.02 4.16
CA GLY A 434 13.89 6.08 5.21
C GLY A 434 12.81 7.14 5.02
N GLY A 435 12.50 7.50 3.79
CA GLY A 435 11.49 8.53 3.48
C GLY A 435 11.84 9.90 4.09
N THR A 436 13.12 10.27 4.07
CA THR A 436 13.60 11.51 4.71
C THR A 436 13.03 12.72 4.00
N THR A 437 12.17 13.47 4.69
CA THR A 437 11.50 14.68 4.17
C THR A 437 12.39 15.92 4.28
N GLY A 438 12.05 16.96 3.51
CA GLY A 438 12.72 18.27 3.60
C GLY A 438 14.07 18.33 2.89
N VAL A 439 14.41 17.35 2.06
CA VAL A 439 15.73 17.29 1.39
C VAL A 439 15.76 18.24 0.21
N ALA A 440 16.68 19.20 0.22
CA ALA A 440 16.95 20.08 -0.92
C ALA A 440 18.21 19.67 -1.69
N ARG A 441 19.11 18.90 -1.07
CA ARG A 441 20.36 18.47 -1.68
C ARG A 441 20.79 17.11 -1.16
N MET A 442 21.25 16.24 -2.04
CA MET A 442 21.82 14.93 -1.71
C MET A 442 23.26 14.85 -2.22
N GLU A 443 24.18 14.40 -1.36
CA GLU A 443 25.54 14.06 -1.75
C GLU A 443 25.77 12.56 -1.58
N ILE A 444 26.38 11.91 -2.57
CA ILE A 444 26.83 10.53 -2.50
C ILE A 444 28.36 10.56 -2.58
N ILE A 445 29.03 10.07 -1.55
CA ILE A 445 30.48 10.06 -1.42
C ILE A 445 30.95 8.63 -1.61
N LEU A 446 31.72 8.39 -2.68
CA LEU A 446 32.27 7.08 -3.04
C LEU A 446 33.67 6.91 -2.43
N GLY A 447 33.83 5.87 -1.62
CA GLY A 447 35.06 5.52 -0.91
C GLY A 447 35.23 6.21 0.45
N PRO A 448 36.17 5.74 1.29
CA PRO A 448 36.38 6.24 2.66
C PRO A 448 36.74 7.72 2.71
N ASN A 449 36.58 8.37 3.87
CA ASN A 449 37.09 9.74 4.12
C ASN A 449 38.64 9.84 4.13
N GLY A 450 39.35 8.82 3.62
CA GLY A 450 40.75 8.55 3.85
C GLY A 450 41.41 7.81 2.70
N ILE A 451 42.63 7.33 2.97
CA ILE A 451 43.29 6.31 2.16
C ILE A 451 42.65 4.98 2.54
N SER A 452 42.33 4.13 1.56
CA SER A 452 41.78 2.81 1.87
C SER A 452 42.83 1.93 2.58
N PRO A 453 42.44 0.79 3.20
CA PRO A 453 43.38 -0.05 3.93
C PRO A 453 44.61 -0.52 3.14
N ASN A 454 44.56 -0.48 1.80
CA ASN A 454 45.65 -0.87 0.91
C ASN A 454 46.65 0.28 0.60
N GLY A 455 46.47 1.47 1.17
CA GLY A 455 47.37 2.60 0.94
C GLY A 455 47.06 3.45 -0.30
N THR A 456 45.99 3.16 -1.06
CA THR A 456 45.56 3.97 -2.21
C THR A 456 44.15 4.55 -2.04
N PHE A 457 43.83 5.56 -2.85
CA PHE A 457 42.44 5.96 -3.04
C PHE A 457 41.68 4.83 -3.74
N SER A 458 40.47 4.58 -3.28
CA SER A 458 39.56 3.62 -3.90
C SER A 458 38.12 4.10 -3.80
N GLY A 459 37.30 3.73 -4.77
CA GLY A 459 35.89 4.15 -4.88
C GLY A 459 35.40 4.12 -6.33
N SER A 460 35.21 2.96 -6.94
CA SER A 460 34.31 2.83 -8.08
C SER A 460 32.86 2.83 -7.60
N GLY A 461 31.92 2.81 -8.53
CA GLY A 461 30.50 2.72 -8.21
C GLY A 461 29.59 3.45 -9.19
N ALA A 462 28.38 2.92 -9.31
CA ALA A 462 27.34 3.46 -10.17
C ALA A 462 26.01 3.53 -9.41
N ILE A 463 25.22 4.57 -9.66
CA ILE A 463 23.93 4.80 -9.00
C ILE A 463 22.79 4.73 -10.01
N ASP A 464 21.66 4.18 -9.58
CA ASP A 464 20.40 4.12 -10.33
C ASP A 464 19.18 4.19 -9.40
N ASN A 465 17.99 4.34 -9.97
CA ASN A 465 16.69 4.22 -9.30
C ASN A 465 16.59 5.02 -7.99
N ILE A 466 16.88 6.32 -8.05
CA ILE A 466 16.68 7.21 -6.90
C ILE A 466 15.17 7.44 -6.76
N MET A 467 14.59 6.89 -5.70
CA MET A 467 13.15 6.97 -5.41
C MET A 467 12.86 8.07 -4.40
N PHE A 468 11.97 8.99 -4.77
CA PHE A 468 11.59 10.13 -3.94
C PHE A 468 10.11 10.48 -4.10
N ASN A 469 9.61 11.33 -3.19
CA ASN A 469 8.20 11.72 -3.06
C ASN A 469 7.25 10.51 -3.01
N CYS A 470 7.73 9.39 -2.47
CA CYS A 470 6.87 8.28 -2.11
C CYS A 470 5.95 8.73 -0.97
N VAL A 471 4.66 8.40 -1.05
CA VAL A 471 3.82 8.49 0.14
C VAL A 471 4.41 7.52 1.20
N PRO A 472 4.38 7.85 2.49
CA PRO A 472 4.81 6.94 3.55
C PRO A 472 4.13 5.57 3.43
N SER A 473 4.83 4.48 3.76
CA SER A 473 4.18 3.23 4.12
C SER A 473 3.55 3.44 5.50
N MET A 474 2.23 3.37 5.59
CA MET A 474 1.52 3.37 6.88
C MET A 474 1.87 2.12 7.68
#